data_AF-A0A7X8FAW9-F1
#
_entry.id   AF-A0A7X8FAW9-F1
#
_cell.length_a   1.000
_cell.length_b   1.000
_cell.length_c   1.000
_cell.angle_alpha   90.00
_cell.angle_beta   90.00
_cell.angle_gamma   90.00
#
_symmetry.space_group_name_H-M   'P 1'
#
loop_
_entity.id
_entity.type
_entity.pdbx_description
1 polymer ?
#
loop_
_entity_poly.entity_id
_entity_poly.type
_entity_poly.pdbx_seq_one_letter_code
_entity_poly.pdbx_strand_id
1 'polypeptide(L)'
;MENTVVIRKLHFLDRINKQIDDRDLTSRKGIEYTDSIIEETLNQKNTREFHTQTDSSVLKHIVSILKNRSNDNIQSTCGTLATRLIEKEAIKQQKIENFRELQKGGLFQSLIKYDEDPVKSSYLFAKIDFSSVRDEVNFEYLCKLPDKHKVFKSCVFNFNDLTLESVQIYDSSSQIATYWWQDYFELMPIVDDEMNTKNVLSETRSVINQNTKSKHADRKALFNRAALYMEQHETFVLDEYIASIFMGVYSSL
;
A
#
# COMPACT_ATOMS: atom_id res chain seq x y z
N MET A 1 1.07 20.37 -9.25
CA MET A 1 1.70 20.27 -7.92
C MET A 1 2.85 19.31 -8.08
N GLU A 2 4.07 19.82 -8.18
CA GLU A 2 5.24 18.96 -8.36
C GLU A 2 5.71 18.53 -6.97
N ASN A 3 5.77 17.21 -6.74
CA ASN A 3 6.41 16.66 -5.56
C ASN A 3 7.83 16.31 -5.94
N THR A 4 8.80 16.69 -5.11
CA THR A 4 10.20 16.37 -5.36
C THR A 4 10.51 14.94 -4.93
N VAL A 5 10.86 14.09 -5.89
CA VAL A 5 11.33 12.72 -5.60
C VAL A 5 12.83 12.74 -5.34
N VAL A 6 13.21 12.39 -4.11
CA VAL A 6 14.60 12.42 -3.61
C VAL A 6 15.32 11.10 -3.86
N ILE A 7 14.61 9.97 -3.73
CA ILE A 7 15.17 8.63 -3.88
C ILE A 7 14.25 7.83 -4.79
N ARG A 8 14.84 7.09 -5.73
CA ARG A 8 14.15 6.06 -6.53
C ARG A 8 15.05 4.83 -6.59
N LYS A 9 14.56 3.69 -6.13
CA LYS A 9 15.27 2.40 -6.21
C LYS A 9 14.30 1.31 -6.62
N LEU A 10 14.67 0.54 -7.63
CA LEU A 10 13.93 -0.62 -8.10
C LEU A 10 14.82 -1.85 -8.00
N HIS A 11 14.45 -2.75 -7.10
CA HIS A 11 15.13 -4.01 -6.85
C HIS A 11 14.38 -5.12 -7.57
N PHE A 12 15.02 -5.79 -8.53
CA PHE A 12 14.51 -7.05 -9.06
C PHE A 12 14.81 -8.14 -8.04
N LEU A 13 13.78 -8.90 -7.67
CA LEU A 13 13.90 -9.90 -6.62
C LEU A 13 13.96 -11.28 -7.27
N ASP A 14 15.17 -11.84 -7.33
CA ASP A 14 15.36 -13.25 -7.67
C ASP A 14 15.15 -14.08 -6.39
N ARG A 15 13.93 -14.61 -6.26
CA ARG A 15 13.52 -15.39 -5.10
C ARG A 15 14.07 -16.82 -5.12
N ILE A 16 14.52 -17.30 -6.28
CA ILE A 16 15.10 -18.64 -6.43
C ILE A 16 16.55 -18.61 -5.91
N ASN A 17 17.34 -17.67 -6.41
CA ASN A 17 18.74 -17.51 -6.00
C ASN A 17 18.91 -16.66 -4.73
N LYS A 18 17.83 -16.05 -4.23
CA LYS A 18 17.83 -15.09 -3.11
C LYS A 18 18.77 -13.90 -3.37
N GLN A 19 18.71 -13.39 -4.60
CA GLN A 19 19.54 -12.27 -5.05
C GLN A 19 18.68 -11.06 -5.39
N ILE A 20 19.32 -9.91 -5.34
CA ILE A 20 18.72 -8.62 -5.69
C ILE A 20 19.55 -8.03 -6.81
N ASP A 21 18.88 -7.66 -7.89
CA ASP A 21 19.47 -6.91 -8.99
C ASP A 21 18.91 -5.49 -9.01
N ASP A 22 19.80 -4.52 -8.80
CA ASP A 22 19.45 -3.10 -8.88
C ASP A 22 19.34 -2.67 -10.34
N ARG A 23 18.27 -1.93 -10.68
CA ARG A 23 18.17 -1.29 -12.00
C ARG A 23 18.68 0.14 -11.98
N ASP A 24 19.35 0.49 -13.07
CA ASP A 24 19.63 1.88 -13.38
C ASP A 24 18.33 2.58 -13.82
N LEU A 25 17.96 3.60 -13.07
CA LEU A 25 16.76 4.41 -13.27
C LEU A 25 17.10 5.83 -13.75
N THR A 26 18.37 6.10 -14.10
CA THR A 26 18.83 7.43 -14.52
C THR A 26 18.31 7.83 -15.91
N SER A 27 17.91 6.85 -16.73
CA SER A 27 17.31 7.13 -18.03
C SER A 27 15.95 7.81 -17.88
N ARG A 28 15.62 8.72 -18.81
CA ARG A 28 14.32 9.41 -18.85
C ARG A 28 13.13 8.43 -18.77
N LYS A 29 13.23 7.30 -19.47
CA LYS A 29 12.19 6.26 -19.45
C LYS A 29 12.07 5.55 -18.11
N GLY A 30 13.20 5.31 -17.43
CA GLY A 30 13.19 4.78 -16.07
C GLY A 30 12.50 5.74 -15.09
N ILE A 31 12.75 7.04 -15.22
CA ILE A 31 12.07 8.09 -14.46
C ILE A 31 10.56 8.05 -14.76
N GLU A 32 10.14 8.13 -16.02
CA GLU A 32 8.72 8.09 -16.42
C GLU A 32 8.02 6.80 -15.95
N TYR A 33 8.72 5.65 -15.96
CA TYR A 33 8.21 4.38 -15.44
C TYR A 33 8.00 4.42 -13.93
N THR A 34 8.98 4.93 -13.18
CA THR A 34 8.88 5.01 -11.71
C THR A 34 7.90 6.08 -11.24
N ASP A 35 7.76 7.18 -11.97
CA ASP A 35 6.76 8.21 -11.67
C ASP A 35 5.35 7.65 -11.80
N SER A 36 5.08 6.80 -12.80
CA SER A 36 3.78 6.13 -12.87
C SER A 36 3.52 5.16 -11.71
N ILE A 37 4.56 4.50 -11.17
CA ILE A 37 4.40 3.65 -9.97
C ILE A 37 4.07 4.51 -8.75
N ILE A 38 4.74 5.66 -8.61
CA ILE A 38 4.49 6.62 -7.55
C ILE A 38 3.05 7.11 -7.63
N GLU A 39 2.61 7.54 -8.82
CA GLU A 39 1.26 8.03 -9.06
C GLU A 39 0.20 6.95 -8.77
N GLU A 40 0.39 5.72 -9.25
CA GLU A 40 -0.50 4.60 -8.94
C GLU A 40 -0.55 4.35 -7.43
N THR A 41 0.60 4.35 -6.75
CA THR A 41 0.70 4.08 -5.31
C THR A 41 0.03 5.15 -4.46
N LEU A 42 0.24 6.43 -4.78
CA LEU A 42 -0.34 7.55 -4.01
C LEU A 42 -1.84 7.73 -4.27
N ASN A 43 -2.34 7.31 -5.44
CA ASN A 43 -3.75 7.40 -5.79
C ASN A 43 -4.53 6.11 -5.49
N GLN A 44 -3.93 5.12 -4.84
CA GLN A 44 -4.60 3.88 -4.46
C GLN A 44 -5.78 4.17 -3.53
N LYS A 45 -6.95 3.69 -3.94
CA LYS A 45 -8.15 3.66 -3.10
C LYS A 45 -8.13 2.41 -2.21
N ASN A 46 -8.90 2.43 -1.13
CA ASN A 46 -9.04 1.31 -0.18
C ASN A 46 -7.76 0.94 0.59
N THR A 47 -6.89 1.92 0.88
CA THR A 47 -5.78 1.73 1.82
C THR A 47 -6.31 1.55 3.25
N ARG A 48 -5.63 0.72 4.05
CA ARG A 48 -5.89 0.61 5.50
C ARG A 48 -4.76 1.24 6.29
N GLU A 49 -5.10 1.92 7.38
CA GLU A 49 -4.11 2.55 8.26
C GLU A 49 -3.59 1.58 9.33
N PHE A 50 -2.29 1.70 9.61
CA PHE A 50 -1.56 0.91 10.59
C PHE A 50 -0.69 1.82 11.45
N HIS A 51 -0.30 1.34 12.64
CA HIS A 51 0.78 1.93 13.40
C HIS A 51 1.97 0.97 13.49
N THR A 52 3.17 1.53 13.66
CA THR A 52 4.38 0.73 13.84
C THR A 52 4.42 0.10 15.21
N GLN A 53 5.08 -1.06 15.32
CA GLN A 53 5.53 -1.57 16.61
C GLN A 53 6.60 -0.66 17.20
N THR A 54 6.67 -0.58 18.54
CA THR A 54 7.58 0.33 19.28
C THR A 54 9.04 0.18 18.87
N ASP A 55 9.47 -1.03 18.47
CA ASP A 55 10.85 -1.34 18.13
C ASP A 55 11.11 -1.67 16.66
N SER A 56 10.20 -1.27 15.77
CA SER A 56 10.26 -1.58 14.33
C SER A 56 11.64 -1.28 13.72
N SER A 57 12.31 -2.34 13.28
CA SER A 57 13.55 -2.29 12.52
C SER A 57 13.34 -1.59 11.19
N VAL A 58 12.18 -1.80 10.53
CA VAL A 58 11.88 -1.14 9.25
C VAL A 58 11.76 0.37 9.42
N LEU A 59 11.05 0.83 10.46
CA LEU A 59 10.96 2.27 10.75
C LEU A 59 12.34 2.87 11.02
N LYS A 60 13.19 2.18 11.79
CA LYS A 60 14.58 2.62 12.07
C LYS A 60 15.39 2.81 10.78
N HIS A 61 15.26 1.90 9.80
CA HIS A 61 15.91 2.03 8.49
C HIS A 61 15.35 3.20 7.67
N ILE A 62 14.02 3.39 7.64
CA ILE A 62 13.40 4.52 6.93
C ILE A 62 13.86 5.85 7.53
N VAL A 63 13.86 5.97 8.87
CA VAL A 63 14.36 7.17 9.57
C VAL A 63 15.85 7.39 9.31
N SER A 64 16.65 6.32 9.20
CA SER A 64 18.06 6.42 8.77
C SER A 64 18.18 7.02 7.37
N ILE A 65 17.34 6.60 6.42
CA ILE A 65 17.31 7.17 5.06
C ILE A 65 16.90 8.64 5.09
N LEU A 66 15.90 9.01 5.89
CA LEU A 66 15.47 10.41 6.03
C LEU A 66 16.60 11.31 6.57
N LYS A 67 17.41 10.80 7.49
CA LYS A 67 18.56 11.51 8.08
C LYS A 67 19.78 11.55 7.15
N ASN A 68 20.08 10.45 6.47
CA ASN A 68 21.32 10.25 5.74
C ASN A 68 21.14 10.57 4.25
N ARG A 69 21.85 11.61 3.79
CA ARG A 69 21.81 12.03 2.37
C ARG A 69 22.92 11.43 1.49
N SER A 70 23.77 10.57 2.06
CA SER A 70 24.82 9.89 1.28
C SER A 70 24.25 8.73 0.48
N ASN A 71 24.56 8.68 -0.81
CA ASN A 71 24.03 7.71 -1.76
C ASN A 71 24.36 6.25 -1.37
N ASP A 72 25.56 6.01 -0.82
CA ASP A 72 26.02 4.66 -0.44
C ASP A 72 25.22 4.05 0.71
N ASN A 73 24.89 4.87 1.73
CA ASN A 73 24.10 4.43 2.88
C ASN A 73 22.62 4.22 2.49
N ILE A 74 22.09 5.07 1.61
CA ILE A 74 20.75 4.89 1.06
C ILE A 74 20.67 3.56 0.30
N GLN A 75 21.67 3.27 -0.55
CA GLN A 75 21.68 2.04 -1.34
C GLN A 75 21.78 0.79 -0.46
N SER A 76 22.67 0.76 0.52
CA SER A 76 22.79 -0.37 1.45
C SER A 76 21.52 -0.58 2.29
N THR A 77 20.88 0.52 2.73
CA THR A 77 19.64 0.45 3.51
C THR A 77 18.48 -0.05 2.65
N CYS A 78 18.31 0.47 1.43
CA CYS A 78 17.27 0.02 0.50
C CYS A 78 17.46 -1.47 0.14
N GLY A 79 18.70 -1.90 -0.11
CA GLY A 79 19.03 -3.30 -0.36
C GLY A 79 18.72 -4.20 0.84
N THR A 80 19.03 -3.75 2.06
CA THR A 80 18.69 -4.49 3.30
C THR A 80 17.18 -4.71 3.44
N LEU A 81 16.37 -3.67 3.16
CA LEU A 81 14.91 -3.78 3.18
C LEU A 81 14.39 -4.70 2.07
N ALA A 82 15.02 -4.73 0.91
CA ALA A 82 14.69 -5.67 -0.17
C ALA A 82 15.06 -7.12 0.19
N THR A 83 16.22 -7.37 0.80
CA THR A 83 16.65 -8.71 1.25
C THR A 83 15.69 -9.25 2.29
N ARG A 84 15.32 -8.41 3.27
CA ARG A 84 14.32 -8.76 4.28
C ARG A 84 13.01 -9.23 3.64
N LEU A 85 12.55 -8.60 2.55
CA LEU A 85 11.33 -9.02 1.86
C LEU A 85 11.46 -10.43 1.30
N ILE A 86 12.58 -10.75 0.63
CA ILE A 86 12.85 -12.08 0.09
C ILE A 86 12.81 -13.13 1.21
N GLU A 87 13.42 -12.84 2.36
CA GLU A 87 13.43 -13.76 3.51
C GLU A 87 12.03 -14.02 4.07
N LYS A 88 11.22 -12.98 4.28
CA LYS A 88 9.85 -13.13 4.80
C LYS A 88 8.95 -13.88 3.82
N GLU A 89 9.13 -13.66 2.52
CA GLU A 89 8.40 -14.39 1.48
C GLU A 89 8.78 -15.86 1.44
N ALA A 90 10.06 -16.19 1.59
CA ALA A 90 10.53 -17.57 1.67
C ALA A 90 9.94 -18.32 2.88
N ILE A 91 9.90 -17.66 4.06
CA ILE A 91 9.28 -18.24 5.27
C ILE A 91 7.78 -18.48 5.06
N LYS A 92 7.06 -17.52 4.47
CA LYS A 92 5.63 -17.69 4.17
C LYS A 92 5.41 -18.86 3.22
N GLN A 93 6.23 -18.98 2.18
CA GLN A 93 6.09 -20.04 1.19
C GLN A 93 6.32 -21.43 1.79
N GLN A 94 7.30 -21.58 2.69
CA GLN A 94 7.51 -22.84 3.41
C GLN A 94 6.29 -23.28 4.22
N LYS A 95 5.51 -22.32 4.75
CA LYS A 95 4.29 -22.59 5.53
C LYS A 95 3.08 -22.96 4.67
N ILE A 96 3.09 -22.60 3.38
CA ILE A 96 1.99 -22.86 2.45
C ILE A 96 2.43 -24.03 1.58
N GLU A 97 2.16 -25.26 2.02
CA GLU A 97 2.60 -26.53 1.42
C GLU A 97 2.14 -26.79 -0.04
N ASN A 98 1.56 -25.81 -0.75
CA ASN A 98 1.12 -25.96 -2.15
C ASN A 98 1.73 -24.94 -3.10
N PHE A 99 2.58 -25.48 -3.98
CA PHE A 99 3.14 -24.96 -5.23
C PHE A 99 2.39 -23.76 -5.84
N ARG A 100 2.96 -22.57 -5.68
CA ARG A 100 3.00 -21.58 -6.76
C ARG A 100 4.46 -21.25 -7.04
N GLU A 101 4.83 -21.27 -8.32
CA GLU A 101 6.12 -20.74 -8.75
C GLU A 101 6.24 -19.29 -8.25
N LEU A 102 7.42 -18.97 -7.70
CA LEU A 102 7.74 -17.63 -7.27
C LEU A 102 7.73 -16.74 -8.50
N GLN A 103 6.69 -15.92 -8.66
CA GLN A 103 6.67 -14.92 -9.73
C GLN A 103 7.86 -13.98 -9.54
N LYS A 104 8.63 -13.79 -10.61
CA LYS A 104 9.67 -12.76 -10.67
C LYS A 104 8.97 -11.41 -10.57
N GLY A 105 9.50 -10.52 -9.75
CA GLY A 105 8.87 -9.23 -9.48
C GLY A 105 9.86 -8.26 -8.87
N GLY A 106 9.42 -7.01 -8.71
CA GLY A 106 10.25 -5.94 -8.17
C GLY A 106 9.76 -5.43 -6.82
N LEU A 107 10.69 -4.91 -6.02
CA LEU A 107 10.38 -3.97 -4.95
C LEU A 107 10.86 -2.58 -5.36
N PHE A 108 9.93 -1.66 -5.51
CA PHE A 108 10.22 -0.25 -5.70
C PHE A 108 10.16 0.48 -4.37
N GLN A 109 11.15 1.34 -4.13
CA GLN A 109 11.29 2.18 -2.96
C GLN A 109 11.51 3.62 -3.41
N SER A 110 10.80 4.57 -2.80
CA SER A 110 10.95 5.98 -3.12
C SER A 110 10.74 6.87 -1.91
N LEU A 111 11.50 7.96 -1.86
CA LEU A 111 11.33 9.06 -0.91
C LEU A 111 10.84 10.28 -1.67
N ILE A 112 9.71 10.81 -1.24
CA ILE A 112 9.04 11.97 -1.83
C ILE A 112 8.98 13.08 -0.79
N LYS A 113 9.29 14.31 -1.22
CA LYS A 113 9.06 15.53 -0.45
C LYS A 113 7.98 16.36 -1.12
N TYR A 114 7.17 17.01 -0.30
CA TYR A 114 6.10 17.86 -0.78
C TYR A 114 6.60 19.29 -0.88
N ASP A 115 6.52 19.88 -2.07
CA ASP A 115 7.06 21.23 -2.30
C ASP A 115 6.24 22.30 -1.54
N GLU A 116 4.95 22.04 -1.31
CA GLU A 116 4.05 22.91 -0.53
C GLU A 116 4.34 22.89 0.98
N ASP A 117 4.85 21.75 1.48
CA ASP A 117 5.23 21.58 2.88
C ASP A 117 6.54 20.77 2.96
N PRO A 118 7.70 21.46 2.90
CA PRO A 118 9.01 20.80 2.84
C PRO A 118 9.35 19.95 4.08
N VAL A 119 8.59 20.11 5.16
CA VAL A 119 8.72 19.30 6.38
C VAL A 119 8.03 17.94 6.18
N LYS A 120 6.99 17.88 5.34
CA LYS A 120 6.32 16.63 5.01
C LYS A 120 7.10 15.80 4.00
N SER A 121 7.11 14.50 4.24
CA SER A 121 7.67 13.54 3.29
C SER A 121 6.93 12.20 3.36
N SER A 122 6.98 11.45 2.26
CA SER A 122 6.45 10.10 2.21
C SER A 122 7.54 9.14 1.75
N TYR A 123 7.70 8.04 2.47
CA TYR A 123 8.52 6.91 2.05
C TYR A 123 7.60 5.78 1.63
N LEU A 124 7.71 5.35 0.36
CA LEU A 124 6.82 4.35 -0.21
C LEU A 124 7.57 3.07 -0.59
N PHE A 125 6.83 1.99 -0.49
CA PHE A 125 7.18 0.66 -0.98
C PHE A 125 6.09 0.23 -1.94
N ALA A 126 6.47 -0.24 -3.12
CA ALA A 126 5.53 -0.86 -4.07
C ALA A 126 6.09 -2.19 -4.53
N LYS A 127 5.33 -3.26 -4.30
CA LYS A 127 5.63 -4.58 -4.84
C LYS A 127 4.98 -4.70 -6.22
N ILE A 128 5.82 -4.92 -7.22
CA ILE A 128 5.45 -4.86 -8.63
C ILE A 128 5.57 -6.24 -9.24
N ASP A 129 4.56 -6.62 -10.01
CA ASP A 129 4.65 -7.76 -10.92
C ASP A 129 5.05 -7.26 -12.31
N PHE A 130 6.01 -7.93 -12.93
CA PHE A 130 6.35 -7.69 -14.33
C PHE A 130 5.46 -8.61 -15.16
N SER A 131 4.37 -8.06 -15.69
CA SER A 131 3.36 -8.77 -16.48
C SER A 131 4.00 -9.69 -17.54
N SER A 132 4.03 -11.01 -17.32
CA SER A 132 4.38 -12.06 -18.30
C SER A 132 5.66 -11.87 -19.15
N VAL A 133 6.57 -10.96 -18.81
CA VAL A 133 7.85 -10.83 -19.51
C VAL A 133 8.73 -11.95 -18.98
N ARG A 134 8.62 -13.08 -19.68
CA ARG A 134 9.25 -14.36 -19.37
C ARG A 134 10.77 -14.31 -19.39
N ASP A 135 11.39 -13.21 -19.82
CA ASP A 135 12.83 -13.11 -19.99
C ASP A 135 13.36 -11.72 -19.57
N GLU A 136 14.40 -11.73 -18.76
CA GLU A 136 15.19 -10.60 -18.21
C GLU A 136 15.80 -9.63 -19.25
N VAL A 137 15.38 -9.67 -20.52
CA VAL A 137 16.25 -9.27 -21.63
C VAL A 137 16.28 -7.75 -21.87
N ASN A 138 15.36 -6.93 -21.36
CA ASN A 138 15.57 -5.47 -21.38
C ASN A 138 14.60 -4.66 -20.49
N PHE A 139 15.12 -4.00 -19.45
CA PHE A 139 14.35 -3.00 -18.68
C PHE A 139 13.86 -1.84 -19.56
N GLU A 140 14.65 -1.45 -20.57
CA GLU A 140 14.22 -0.46 -21.55
C GLU A 140 13.01 -0.89 -22.38
N TYR A 141 12.81 -2.21 -22.56
CA TYR A 141 11.64 -2.75 -23.24
C TYR A 141 10.43 -2.72 -22.31
N LEU A 142 10.59 -3.11 -21.03
CA LEU A 142 9.54 -2.99 -20.02
C LEU A 142 8.98 -1.56 -19.93
N CYS A 143 9.86 -0.56 -19.93
CA CYS A 143 9.44 0.85 -19.88
C CYS A 143 8.57 1.29 -21.07
N LYS A 144 8.55 0.54 -22.18
CA LYS A 144 7.78 0.86 -23.40
C LYS A 144 6.41 0.19 -23.45
N LEU A 145 6.10 -0.73 -22.53
CA LEU A 145 4.85 -1.48 -22.56
C LEU A 145 3.67 -0.63 -22.07
N PRO A 146 2.47 -0.76 -22.66
CA PRO A 146 1.27 -0.08 -22.18
C PRO A 146 0.86 -0.53 -20.77
N ASP A 147 0.93 -1.85 -20.50
CA ASP A 147 0.71 -2.46 -19.18
C ASP A 147 2.05 -2.77 -18.49
N LYS A 148 2.91 -1.74 -18.42
CA LYS A 148 4.30 -1.82 -17.97
C LYS A 148 4.50 -2.38 -16.56
N HIS A 149 3.52 -2.22 -15.67
CA HIS A 149 3.55 -2.78 -14.32
C HIS A 149 2.14 -2.89 -13.73
N LYS A 150 2.05 -3.64 -12.64
CA LYS A 150 0.89 -3.62 -11.74
C LYS A 150 1.36 -3.58 -10.30
N VAL A 151 0.92 -2.58 -9.53
CA VAL A 151 1.17 -2.53 -8.09
C VAL A 151 0.08 -3.35 -7.40
N PHE A 152 0.47 -4.50 -6.85
CA PHE A 152 -0.49 -5.37 -6.16
C PHE A 152 -0.41 -5.23 -4.64
N LYS A 153 0.70 -4.71 -4.12
CA LYS A 153 0.89 -4.39 -2.70
C LYS A 153 1.71 -3.11 -2.59
N SER A 154 1.29 -2.21 -1.74
CA SER A 154 2.08 -1.02 -1.41
C SER A 154 2.02 -0.70 0.07
N CYS A 155 2.94 0.12 0.52
CA CYS A 155 2.93 0.71 1.85
C CYS A 155 3.52 2.11 1.78
N VAL A 156 2.85 3.09 2.37
CA VAL A 156 3.27 4.49 2.40
C VAL A 156 3.40 4.91 3.85
N PHE A 157 4.60 5.31 4.23
CA PHE A 157 4.89 5.93 5.52
C PHE A 157 4.94 7.44 5.34
N ASN A 158 4.05 8.15 6.01
CA ASN A 158 3.97 9.61 5.96
C ASN A 158 4.65 10.20 7.19
N PHE A 159 5.52 11.17 6.95
CA PHE A 159 6.33 11.81 7.97
C PHE A 159 6.15 13.32 7.97
N ASN A 160 6.28 13.89 9.16
CA ASN A 160 6.53 15.29 9.42
C ASN A 160 7.91 15.40 10.06
N ASP A 161 8.87 15.84 9.24
CA ASP A 161 10.30 15.73 9.46
C ASP A 161 10.73 14.27 9.71
N LEU A 162 11.02 13.91 10.96
CA LEU A 162 11.41 12.56 11.36
C LEU A 162 10.30 11.84 12.16
N THR A 163 9.17 12.52 12.37
CA THR A 163 8.03 11.97 13.12
C THR A 163 7.10 11.28 12.16
N LEU A 164 6.81 10.01 12.42
CA LEU A 164 5.82 9.24 11.65
C LEU A 164 4.41 9.74 11.99
N GLU A 165 3.67 10.21 10.99
CA GLU A 165 2.28 10.64 11.14
C GLU A 165 1.30 9.51 10.84
N SER A 166 1.51 8.74 9.77
CA SER A 166 0.64 7.63 9.41
C SER A 166 1.35 6.56 8.56
N VAL A 167 0.81 5.34 8.58
CA VAL A 167 1.21 4.25 7.68
C VAL A 167 -0.02 3.74 6.97
N GLN A 168 0.00 3.73 5.65
CA GLN A 168 -1.09 3.28 4.80
C GLN A 168 -0.65 2.06 3.99
N ILE A 169 -1.45 1.00 4.01
CA ILE A 169 -1.16 -0.23 3.26
C ILE A 169 -2.27 -0.47 2.24
N TYR A 170 -1.85 -0.79 1.03
CA TYR A 170 -2.72 -1.34 0.00
C TYR A 170 -2.33 -2.78 -0.30
N ASP A 171 -3.33 -3.62 -0.50
CA ASP A 171 -3.20 -4.99 -0.99
C ASP A 171 -4.36 -5.27 -1.95
N SER A 172 -4.07 -5.72 -3.17
CA SER A 172 -5.11 -6.08 -4.15
C SER A 172 -5.85 -7.38 -3.79
N SER A 173 -5.38 -8.13 -2.80
CA SER A 173 -6.11 -9.27 -2.22
C SER A 173 -7.26 -8.78 -1.34
N SER A 174 -8.34 -9.56 -1.23
CA SER A 174 -9.49 -9.22 -0.36
C SER A 174 -9.08 -8.97 1.09
N GLN A 175 -8.13 -9.75 1.59
CA GLN A 175 -7.50 -9.56 2.89
C GLN A 175 -6.04 -9.14 2.73
N ILE A 176 -5.62 -8.10 3.46
CA ILE A 176 -4.22 -7.68 3.51
C ILE A 176 -3.41 -8.82 4.13
N ALA A 177 -2.45 -9.33 3.36
CA ALA A 177 -1.70 -10.50 3.78
C ALA A 177 -0.85 -10.21 5.03
N THR A 178 -0.97 -11.06 6.06
CA THR A 178 -0.29 -10.87 7.36
C THR A 178 1.23 -10.75 7.23
N TYR A 179 1.86 -11.53 6.36
CA TYR A 179 3.30 -11.41 6.13
C TYR A 179 3.75 -10.02 5.64
N TRP A 180 2.86 -9.28 4.96
CA TRP A 180 3.18 -7.99 4.37
C TRP A 180 3.20 -6.92 5.47
N TRP A 181 2.12 -6.78 6.22
CA TRP A 181 2.04 -5.75 7.26
C TRP A 181 2.73 -6.16 8.56
N GLN A 182 2.57 -7.41 9.00
CA GLN A 182 3.07 -7.88 10.30
C GLN A 182 4.52 -8.34 10.22
N ASP A 183 4.83 -9.30 9.34
CA ASP A 183 6.16 -9.93 9.34
C ASP A 183 7.21 -9.03 8.66
N TYR A 184 6.84 -8.39 7.55
CA TYR A 184 7.75 -7.54 6.79
C TYR A 184 7.87 -6.14 7.43
N PHE A 185 6.78 -5.37 7.49
CA PHE A 185 6.79 -4.00 7.99
C PHE A 185 6.75 -3.85 9.52
N GLU A 186 6.47 -4.92 10.27
CA GLU A 186 6.39 -4.88 11.74
C GLU A 186 5.33 -3.86 12.22
N LEU A 187 4.15 -3.93 11.61
CA LEU A 187 3.01 -3.06 11.89
C LEU A 187 1.96 -3.74 12.76
N MET A 188 1.02 -2.95 13.27
CA MET A 188 -0.17 -3.37 13.98
C MET A 188 -1.38 -2.58 13.47
N PRO A 189 -2.57 -3.20 13.35
CA PRO A 189 -3.77 -2.51 12.92
C PRO A 189 -4.15 -1.41 13.91
N ILE A 190 -4.54 -0.22 13.43
CA ILE A 190 -4.95 0.91 14.31
C ILE A 190 -6.24 0.60 15.07
N VAL A 191 -7.10 -0.24 14.48
CA VAL A 191 -8.40 -0.59 15.04
C VAL A 191 -8.64 -2.06 14.72
N ASP A 192 -8.96 -2.87 15.73
CA ASP A 192 -9.44 -4.24 15.48
C ASP A 192 -10.71 -4.17 14.60
N ASP A 193 -10.92 -5.16 13.72
CA ASP A 193 -12.03 -5.15 12.75
C ASP A 193 -13.41 -4.92 13.41
N GLU A 194 -13.61 -5.38 14.65
CA GLU A 194 -14.82 -5.14 15.45
C GLU A 194 -14.95 -3.66 15.82
N MET A 195 -13.86 -3.06 16.31
CA MET A 195 -13.83 -1.65 16.69
C MET A 195 -13.93 -0.74 15.46
N ASN A 196 -13.41 -1.16 14.30
CA ASN A 196 -13.50 -0.43 13.04
C ASN A 196 -14.95 -0.43 12.53
N THR A 197 -15.60 -1.59 12.56
CA THR A 197 -17.02 -1.75 12.24
C THR A 197 -17.88 -0.88 13.16
N LYS A 198 -17.61 -0.89 14.48
CA LYS A 198 -18.29 -0.03 15.45
C LYS A 198 -18.11 1.46 15.15
N ASN A 199 -16.89 1.89 14.80
CA ASN A 199 -16.61 3.29 14.49
C ASN A 199 -17.35 3.76 13.23
N VAL A 200 -17.29 3.00 12.14
CA VAL A 200 -17.98 3.36 10.89
C VAL A 200 -19.49 3.40 11.10
N LEU A 201 -20.06 2.42 11.81
CA LEU A 201 -21.49 2.44 12.14
C LEU A 201 -21.86 3.61 13.06
N SER A 202 -21.02 3.94 14.04
CA SER A 202 -21.22 5.09 14.93
C SER A 202 -21.25 6.42 14.16
N GLU A 203 -20.24 6.66 13.30
CA GLU A 203 -20.16 7.86 12.47
C GLU A 203 -21.32 7.94 11.47
N THR A 204 -21.65 6.82 10.82
CA THR A 204 -22.79 6.74 9.90
C THR A 204 -24.10 7.08 10.61
N ARG A 205 -24.29 6.56 11.84
CA ARG A 205 -25.45 6.90 12.67
C ARG A 205 -25.47 8.39 13.01
N SER A 206 -24.33 8.99 13.35
CA SER A 206 -24.21 10.43 13.62
C SER A 206 -24.65 11.26 12.41
N VAL A 207 -24.11 10.96 11.22
CA VAL A 207 -24.43 11.66 9.96
C VAL A 207 -25.90 11.51 9.59
N ILE A 208 -26.45 10.29 9.64
CA ILE A 208 -27.88 10.05 9.37
C ILE A 208 -28.73 10.87 10.34
N ASN A 209 -28.44 10.82 11.64
CA ASN A 209 -29.19 11.54 12.67
C ASN A 209 -29.18 13.06 12.47
N GLN A 210 -28.05 13.62 12.04
CA GLN A 210 -27.94 15.06 11.75
C GLN A 210 -28.79 15.47 10.54
N ASN A 211 -28.91 14.61 9.54
CA ASN A 211 -29.56 14.92 8.26
C ASN A 211 -31.03 14.50 8.15
N THR A 212 -31.57 13.75 9.12
CA THR A 212 -32.94 13.19 9.07
C THR A 212 -33.75 13.50 10.33
N LYS A 213 -33.51 14.68 10.94
CA LYS A 213 -33.99 15.10 12.27
C LYS A 213 -35.50 14.89 12.55
N SER A 214 -36.36 14.87 11.54
CA SER A 214 -37.83 14.75 11.68
C SER A 214 -38.45 13.42 11.21
N LYS A 215 -37.68 12.48 10.65
CA LYS A 215 -38.21 11.23 10.05
C LYS A 215 -37.61 9.98 10.69
N HIS A 216 -38.24 9.51 11.76
CA HIS A 216 -37.76 8.34 12.52
C HIS A 216 -37.71 7.03 11.73
N ALA A 217 -38.66 6.80 10.81
CA ALA A 217 -38.68 5.59 9.98
C ALA A 217 -37.48 5.55 9.01
N ASP A 218 -37.19 6.67 8.36
CA ASP A 218 -36.08 6.81 7.42
C ASP A 218 -34.72 6.60 8.11
N ARG A 219 -34.56 7.12 9.33
CA ARG A 219 -33.35 6.89 10.17
C ARG A 219 -33.06 5.41 10.37
N LYS A 220 -34.07 4.64 10.76
CA LYS A 220 -33.93 3.19 10.98
C LYS A 220 -33.63 2.46 9.68
N ALA A 221 -34.33 2.79 8.60
CA ALA A 221 -34.12 2.14 7.31
C ALA A 221 -32.70 2.36 6.77
N LEU A 222 -32.19 3.59 6.81
CA LEU A 222 -30.83 3.92 6.36
C LEU A 222 -29.76 3.24 7.22
N PHE A 223 -29.94 3.24 8.54
CA PHE A 223 -28.98 2.59 9.45
C PHE A 223 -28.98 1.06 9.29
N ASN A 224 -30.15 0.46 9.06
CA ASN A 224 -30.24 -0.98 8.82
C ASN A 224 -29.55 -1.38 7.51
N ARG A 225 -29.62 -0.56 6.46
CA ARG A 225 -28.87 -0.79 5.22
C ARG A 225 -27.37 -0.69 5.44
N ALA A 226 -26.91 0.28 6.23
CA ALA A 226 -25.51 0.41 6.61
C ALA A 226 -25.00 -0.83 7.36
N ALA A 227 -25.76 -1.32 8.35
CA ALA A 227 -25.43 -2.55 9.08
C ALA A 227 -25.42 -3.78 8.16
N LEU A 228 -26.43 -3.91 7.28
CA LEU A 228 -26.53 -5.02 6.34
C LEU A 228 -25.34 -5.07 5.37
N TYR A 229 -24.85 -3.92 4.89
CA TYR A 229 -23.66 -3.87 4.04
C TYR A 229 -22.44 -4.46 4.79
N MET A 230 -22.23 -4.04 6.04
CA MET A 230 -21.11 -4.52 6.86
C MET A 230 -21.18 -6.02 7.13
N GLU A 231 -22.38 -6.59 7.26
CA GLU A 231 -22.57 -8.03 7.44
C GLU A 231 -22.35 -8.83 6.14
N GLN A 232 -22.63 -8.24 4.98
CA GLN A 232 -22.59 -8.93 3.69
C GLN A 232 -21.25 -8.84 2.96
N HIS A 233 -20.38 -7.90 3.33
CA HIS A 233 -19.13 -7.63 2.63
C HIS A 233 -17.92 -7.89 3.53
N GLU A 234 -17.09 -8.87 3.18
CA GLU A 234 -15.81 -9.12 3.87
C GLU A 234 -14.81 -7.96 3.74
N THR A 235 -14.98 -7.11 2.71
CA THR A 235 -14.14 -5.94 2.46
C THR A 235 -14.99 -4.69 2.38
N PHE A 236 -14.61 -3.66 3.15
CA PHE A 236 -15.30 -2.38 3.13
C PHE A 236 -14.82 -1.52 1.95
N VAL A 237 -15.76 -1.11 1.09
CA VAL A 237 -15.53 -0.14 0.02
C VAL A 237 -16.47 1.04 0.23
N LEU A 238 -15.92 2.24 0.48
CA LEU A 238 -16.70 3.41 0.88
C LEU A 238 -17.76 3.80 -0.17
N ASP A 239 -17.42 3.77 -1.45
CA ASP A 239 -18.33 4.15 -2.54
C ASP A 239 -19.53 3.19 -2.61
N GLU A 240 -19.30 1.88 -2.48
CA GLU A 240 -20.34 0.85 -2.45
C GLU A 240 -21.18 0.93 -1.18
N TYR A 241 -20.53 1.20 -0.04
CA TYR A 241 -21.21 1.41 1.24
C TYR A 241 -22.20 2.56 1.15
N ILE A 242 -21.78 3.72 0.64
CA ILE A 242 -22.64 4.88 0.42
C ILE A 242 -23.78 4.53 -0.55
N ALA A 243 -23.47 3.85 -1.66
CA ALA A 243 -24.47 3.43 -2.64
C ALA A 243 -25.53 2.51 -2.01
N SER A 244 -25.13 1.54 -1.19
CA SER A 244 -26.03 0.60 -0.52
C SER A 244 -27.01 1.28 0.44
N ILE A 245 -26.59 2.37 1.08
CA ILE A 245 -27.40 3.13 2.03
C ILE A 245 -28.42 4.01 1.29
N PHE A 246 -27.96 4.76 0.28
CA PHE A 246 -28.72 5.87 -0.31
C PHE A 246 -29.36 5.57 -1.65
N MET A 247 -28.81 4.66 -2.47
CA MET A 247 -29.34 4.41 -3.81
C MET A 247 -30.39 3.29 -3.86
N GLY A 248 -30.48 2.47 -2.81
CA GLY A 248 -31.38 1.32 -2.78
C GLY A 248 -30.98 0.24 -3.79
N VAL A 249 -31.24 -1.01 -3.45
CA VAL A 249 -31.01 -2.13 -4.38
C VAL A 249 -31.89 -1.88 -5.60
N TYR A 250 -31.30 -1.54 -6.75
CA TYR A 250 -31.94 -1.80 -8.04
C TYR A 250 -32.06 -3.32 -8.15
N SER A 251 -33.12 -3.88 -7.59
CA SER A 251 -33.58 -5.20 -7.96
C SER A 251 -34.08 -5.07 -9.40
N SER A 252 -33.25 -5.48 -10.35
CA SER A 252 -33.66 -5.73 -11.73
C SER A 252 -34.84 -6.71 -11.71
N LEU A 253 -36.01 -6.21 -12.13
CA LEU A 253 -37.07 -7.01 -12.75
C LEU A 253 -36.92 -6.88 -14.27
#